data_AF-A0A7L4G616-F1
#
_entry.id   AF-A0A7L4G616-F1
#
_cell.length_a   1.000
_cell.length_b   1.000
_cell.length_c   1.000
_cell.angle_alpha   90.00
_cell.angle_beta   90.00
_cell.angle_gamma   90.00
#
_symmetry.space_group_name_H-M   'P 1'
#
loop_
_entity.id
_entity.type
_entity.pdbx_description
1 polymer ?
#
loop_
_entity_poly.entity_id
_entity_poly.type
_entity_poly.pdbx_seq_one_letter_code
_entity_poly.pdbx_strand_id
1 'polypeptide(L)' 'SVKEFLAKAKEDFLRKWESPPQNTAGLDDFERQKTLGTGSFGRVMMVKHKATEQYYAMKILDKQKV' A
#
# COMPACT_ATOMS: atom_id res chain seq x y z
N SER A 1 -25.30 16.44 -3.46
CA SER A 1 -25.04 17.23 -2.24
C SER A 1 -23.86 16.63 -1.46
N VAL A 2 -23.27 17.35 -0.49
CA VAL A 2 -22.22 16.79 0.39
C VAL A 2 -22.71 15.53 1.10
N LYS A 3 -23.99 15.49 1.49
CA LYS A 3 -24.61 14.33 2.14
C LYS A 3 -24.56 13.07 1.26
N GLU A 4 -24.90 13.19 -0.02
CA GLU A 4 -24.85 12.07 -0.97
C GLU A 4 -23.42 11.58 -1.21
N PHE A 5 -22.47 12.50 -1.32
CA PHE A 5 -21.05 12.15 -1.46
C PHE A 5 -20.55 11.34 -0.26
N LEU A 6 -20.84 11.81 0.96
CA LEU A 6 -20.43 11.11 2.18
C LEU A 6 -21.12 9.76 2.34
N ALA A 7 -22.40 9.64 1.95
CA ALA A 7 -23.13 8.37 1.97
C ALA A 7 -22.45 7.34 1.04
N LYS A 8 -22.14 7.73 -0.20
CA LYS A 8 -21.45 6.86 -1.16
C LYS A 8 -20.04 6.49 -0.68
N ALA A 9 -19.28 7.44 -0.14
CA ALA A 9 -17.94 7.18 0.39
C ALA A 9 -17.96 6.19 1.57
N LYS A 10 -18.98 6.28 2.45
CA LYS A 10 -19.17 5.35 3.56
C LYS A 10 -19.47 3.95 3.07
N GLU A 11 -20.36 3.80 2.08
CA GLU A 11 -20.69 2.51 1.48
C GLU A 11 -19.45 1.85 0.83
N ASP A 12 -18.72 2.60 0.01
CA ASP A 12 -17.51 2.11 -0.65
C ASP A 12 -16.42 1.69 0.35
N PHE A 13 -16.29 2.43 1.45
CA PHE A 13 -15.38 2.10 2.54
C PHE A 13 -15.80 0.81 3.25
N LEU A 14 -17.06 0.70 3.70
CA LEU A 14 -17.55 -0.45 4.45
C LEU A 14 -17.42 -1.75 3.66
N ARG A 15 -17.75 -1.72 2.36
CA ARG A 15 -17.56 -2.88 1.47
C ARG A 15 -16.12 -3.38 1.45
N LYS A 16 -15.14 -2.47 1.38
CA LYS A 16 -13.70 -2.83 1.37
C LYS A 16 -13.20 -3.23 2.76
N TRP A 17 -13.79 -2.67 3.81
CA TRP A 17 -13.45 -2.95 5.20
C TRP A 17 -13.91 -4.35 5.63
N GLU A 18 -15.10 -4.76 5.23
CA GLU A 18 -15.68 -6.07 5.56
C GLU A 18 -15.01 -7.23 4.83
N SER A 19 -14.47 -6.98 3.62
CA SER A 19 -13.74 -7.98 2.84
C SER A 19 -12.42 -7.39 2.31
N PRO A 20 -11.38 -7.29 3.15
CA PRO A 20 -10.12 -6.68 2.78
C PRO A 20 -9.38 -7.57 1.77
N PRO A 21 -8.90 -7.02 0.64
CA PRO A 21 -8.09 -7.78 -0.30
C PRO A 21 -6.77 -8.19 0.36
N GLN A 22 -6.34 -9.42 0.11
CA GLN A 22 -5.07 -9.96 0.60
C GLN A 22 -4.17 -10.37 -0.57
N ASN A 23 -2.86 -10.28 -0.39
CA ASN A 23 -1.84 -10.80 -1.31
C ASN A 23 -2.01 -10.34 -2.78
N THR A 24 -2.24 -9.04 -3.00
CA THR A 24 -2.46 -8.49 -4.36
C THR A 24 -1.19 -8.29 -5.19
N ALA A 25 0.00 -8.50 -4.61
CA ALA A 25 1.30 -8.40 -5.29
C ALA A 25 2.38 -9.16 -4.50
N GLY A 26 3.44 -9.59 -5.18
CA GLY A 26 4.64 -10.20 -4.61
C GLY A 26 5.84 -9.25 -4.59
N LEU A 27 6.85 -9.56 -3.78
CA LEU A 27 8.09 -8.77 -3.72
C LEU A 27 8.87 -8.78 -5.04
N ASP A 28 8.80 -9.91 -5.77
CA ASP A 28 9.53 -10.12 -7.02
C ASP A 28 8.92 -9.37 -8.21
N ASP A 29 7.71 -8.81 -8.07
CA ASP A 29 7.08 -7.95 -9.08
C ASP A 29 7.76 -6.57 -9.16
N PHE A 30 8.61 -6.24 -8.18
CA PHE A 30 9.21 -4.92 -8.04
C PHE A 30 10.73 -4.94 -8.09
N GLU A 31 11.29 -3.93 -8.73
CA GLU A 31 12.70 -3.57 -8.61
C GLU A 31 12.87 -2.54 -7.48
N ARG A 32 13.77 -2.83 -6.54
CA ARG A 32 14.08 -1.92 -5.42
C ARG A 32 15.16 -0.93 -5.84
N GLN A 33 14.93 0.36 -5.59
CA GLN A 33 15.88 1.40 -5.97
C GLN A 33 16.52 2.08 -4.76
N LYS A 34 15.89 3.12 -4.21
CA LYS A 34 16.46 3.93 -3.12
C LYS A 34 15.60 3.91 -1.86
N THR A 35 16.22 4.03 -0.70
CA THR A 35 15.50 4.27 0.56
C THR A 35 15.01 5.71 0.60
N LEU A 36 13.71 5.92 0.88
CA LEU A 36 13.10 7.23 1.04
C LEU A 36 13.00 7.65 2.52
N GLY A 37 12.93 6.67 3.43
CA GLY A 37 12.87 6.93 4.87
C GLY A 37 13.07 5.67 5.70
N THR A 38 13.46 5.86 6.96
CA THR A 38 13.64 4.79 7.94
C THR A 38 12.91 5.14 9.23
N GLY A 39 12.49 4.13 9.99
CA GLY A 39 11.88 4.29 11.31
C GLY A 39 12.13 3.05 12.16
N SER A 40 11.66 3.06 13.41
CA SER A 40 11.90 1.97 14.38
C SER A 40 11.44 0.60 13.89
N PHE A 41 10.26 0.53 13.26
CA PHE A 41 9.58 -0.71 12.87
C PHE A 41 9.76 -1.09 11.39
N GLY A 42 10.53 -0.32 10.63
CA GLY A 42 10.71 -0.61 9.21
C GLY A 42 11.26 0.54 8.37
N ARG A 43 11.19 0.39 7.05
CA ARG A 43 11.72 1.35 6.08
C ARG A 43 10.78 1.58 4.91
N VAL A 44 10.90 2.72 4.25
CA VAL A 44 10.18 3.03 2.99
C VAL A 44 11.20 3.06 1.87
N MET A 45 10.94 2.32 0.79
CA MET A 45 11.77 2.30 -0.41
C MET A 45 10.99 2.76 -1.63
N MET A 46 11.66 3.51 -2.51
CA MET A 46 11.19 3.71 -3.87
C MET A 46 11.40 2.41 -4.64
N VAL A 47 10.33 1.91 -5.21
CA VAL A 47 10.32 0.69 -6.02
C VAL A 47 9.68 0.96 -7.37
N LYS A 48 10.02 0.15 -8.37
CA LYS A 48 9.42 0.22 -9.69
C LYS A 48 8.79 -1.14 -10.01
N HIS A 49 7.50 -1.15 -10.37
CA HIS A 49 6.83 -2.38 -10.77
C HIS A 49 7.30 -2.78 -12.17
N LYS A 50 7.83 -4.00 -12.32
CA LYS A 50 8.55 -4.44 -13.53
C LYS A 50 7.66 -4.49 -14.77
N ALA A 51 6.38 -4.80 -14.63
CA ALA A 51 5.48 -4.95 -15.77
C ALA A 51 4.86 -3.62 -16.24
N THR A 52 4.58 -2.70 -15.31
CA THR A 52 3.90 -1.43 -15.62
C THR A 52 4.85 -0.24 -15.65
N GLU A 53 6.12 -0.45 -15.28
CA GLU A 53 7.16 0.56 -15.15
C GLU A 53 6.79 1.70 -14.17
N GLN A 54 5.75 1.52 -13.35
CA GLN A 54 5.24 2.51 -12.43
C GLN A 54 6.02 2.51 -11.11
N TYR A 55 6.31 3.70 -10.60
CA TYR A 55 7.00 3.90 -9.33
C TYR A 55 6.03 3.92 -8.15
N TYR A 56 6.43 3.30 -7.04
CA TYR A 56 5.69 3.29 -5.78
C TYR A 56 6.63 3.49 -4.58
N ALA A 57 6.04 3.83 -3.43
CA ALA A 57 6.73 3.84 -2.14
C ALA A 57 6.32 2.60 -1.32
N MET A 58 7.20 1.60 -1.26
CA MET A 58 6.96 0.36 -0.53
C MET A 58 7.36 0.51 0.94
N LYS A 59 6.40 0.35 1.85
CA LYS A 59 6.67 0.23 3.29
C LYS A 59 7.00 -1.22 3.62
N ILE A 60 8.22 -1.46 4.11
CA ILE A 60 8.69 -2.77 4.54
C ILE A 60 8.74 -2.75 6.07
N LEU A 61 7.99 -3.66 6.71
CA LEU A 61 7.92 -3.82 8.16
C LEU A 61 8.69 -5.07 8.60
N ASP A 62 9.40 -4.96 9.71
CA ASP A 62 10.06 -6.10 10.35
C ASP A 62 9.10 -6.76 11.34
N LYS A 63 8.60 -7.96 11.01
CA LYS A 63 7.62 -8.69 11.83
C LYS A 63 8.14 -9.05 13.23
N GLN A 64 9.45 -9.07 13.46
CA GLN A 64 10.00 -9.33 14.80
C GLN A 64 9.93 -8.10 15.71
N LYS A 65 9.73 -6.91 15.13
CA LYS A 65 9.65 -5.64 15.85
C LYS A 65 8.24 -5.08 15.94
N VAL A 66 7.26 -5.80 15.39
CA VAL A 66 5.84 -5.44 15.34
C VAL A 66 5.06 -6.38 16.24
#